data_AF-A0A174GVD9-F1
#
_entry.id   AF-A0A174GVD9-F1
#
_cell.length_a   1.000
_cell.length_b   1.000
_cell.length_c   1.000
_cell.angle_alpha   90.00
_cell.angle_beta   90.00
_cell.angle_gamma   90.00
#
_symmetry.space_group_name_H-M   'P 1'
#
loop_
_entity.id
_entity.type
_entity.pdbx_description
1 polymer ?
#
loop_
_entity_poly.entity_id
_entity_poly.type
_entity_poly.pdbx_seq_one_letter_code
_entity_poly.pdbx_strand_id
1 'polypeptide(L)' 'MNIVIAGTGYVGLVTGACLSEIGHKVTCIDID' A
#
# COMPACT_ATOMS: atom_id res chain seq x y z
N MET A 1 4.36 -10.87 4.26
CA MET A 1 3.78 -11.10 2.92
C MET A 1 4.21 -9.97 2.00
N ASN A 2 4.35 -10.22 0.69
CA ASN A 2 4.59 -9.16 -0.30
C ASN A 2 3.23 -8.72 -0.85
N ILE A 3 2.90 -7.43 -0.71
CA ILE A 3 1.60 -6.86 -1.09
C ILE A 3 1.82 -5.72 -2.07
N VAL A 4 1.05 -5.73 -3.16
CA VAL A 4 1.01 -4.61 -4.12
C VAL A 4 -0.34 -3.93 -4.02
N ILE A 5 -0.34 -2.60 -3.92
CA ILE A 5 -1.54 -1.77 -3.93
C ILE A 5 -1.52 -0.93 -5.19
N ALA A 6 -2.54 -1.09 -6.04
CA ALA A 6 -2.73 -0.27 -7.24
C ALA A 6 -3.71 0.87 -6.93
N GLY A 7 -3.19 2.09 -6.92
CA GLY A 7 -3.86 3.33 -6.52
C GLY A 7 -3.30 3.89 -5.21
N THR A 8 -2.85 5.14 -5.25
CA THR A 8 -2.27 5.90 -4.12
C THR A 8 -3.18 7.03 -3.62
N GLY A 9 -4.48 6.95 -3.90
CA GLY A 9 -5.47 7.77 -3.22
C GLY A 9 -5.54 7.49 -1.71
N TYR A 10 -6.39 8.23 -0.98
CA TYR A 10 -6.56 8.11 0.48
C TYR A 10 -6.65 6.65 0.96
N VAL A 11 -7.50 5.85 0.31
CA VAL A 11 -7.71 4.44 0.70
C VAL A 11 -6.44 3.62 0.50
N GLY A 12 -5.78 3.76 -0.66
CA GLY A 12 -4.59 2.98 -0.99
C GLY A 12 -3.41 3.31 -0.07
N LEU A 13 -3.16 4.59 0.22
CA LEU A 13 -2.09 5.01 1.10
C LEU A 13 -2.32 4.62 2.56
N VAL A 14 -3.52 4.86 3.11
CA VAL A 14 -3.83 4.49 4.50
C VAL A 14 -3.74 2.98 4.67
N THR A 15 -4.31 2.22 3.73
CA THR A 15 -4.26 0.76 3.75
C THR A 15 -2.82 0.25 3.64
N GLY A 16 -2.02 0.83 2.73
CA GLY A 16 -0.61 0.47 2.57
C GLY A 16 0.22 0.75 3.80
N ALA A 17 -0.03 1.89 4.47
CA ALA A 17 0.64 2.26 5.71
C ALA A 17 0.32 1.25 6.82
N CYS A 18 -0.95 0.93 7.06
CA CYS A 18 -1.35 -0.04 8.09
C CYS A 18 -0.78 -1.45 7.81
N LEU A 19 -0.79 -1.89 6.55
CA LEU A 19 -0.24 -3.19 6.17
C LEU A 19 1.29 -3.23 6.32
N SER A 20 1.97 -2.12 6.03
CA SER A 20 3.41 -1.97 6.25
C SER A 20 3.76 -2.00 7.74
N GLU A 21 2.95 -1.34 8.57
CA GLU A 21 3.14 -1.27 10.03
C GLU A 21 3.09 -2.66 10.69
N ILE A 22 2.22 -3.55 10.22
CA ILE A 22 2.11 -4.93 10.73
C ILE A 22 3.12 -5.91 10.10
N GLY A 23 4.13 -5.40 9.40
CA GLY A 23 5.28 -6.20 8.92
C GLY A 23 5.11 -6.82 7.54
N HIS A 24 4.18 -6.32 6.71
CA HIS A 24 4.15 -6.69 5.30
C HIS A 24 5.05 -5.78 4.47
N LYS A 25 5.69 -6.37 3.44
CA LYS A 25 6.43 -5.58 2.45
C LYS A 25 5.41 -5.08 1.43
N VAL A 26 5.10 -3.79 1.49
CA VAL A 26 4.10 -3.15 0.63
C VAL A 26 4.79 -2.38 -0.48
N THR A 27 4.26 -2.46 -1.69
CA THR A 27 4.63 -1.59 -2.83
C THR A 27 3.36 -0.96 -3.38
N CYS A 28 3.28 0.36 -3.29
CA CYS A 28 2.16 1.11 -3.88
C CYS A 28 2.56 1.56 -5.29
N ILE A 29 1.64 1.43 -6.24
CA ILE A 29 1.80 1.87 -7.62
C ILE A 29 0.62 2.78 -7.99
N ASP A 30 0.88 3.81 -8.77
CA ASP A 30 -0.14 4.69 -9.36
C ASP A 30 0.17 4.93 -10.83
N ILE A 31 -0.83 5.35 -11.59
CA ILE A 31 -0.70 5.75 -13.00
C ILE A 31 -0.65 7.26 -13.19
N ASP A 32 -1.01 8.02 -12.16
CA ASP A 32 -0.87 9.48 -12.09
C ASP A 32 0.60 9.92 -12.03
#